data_AF-R5BB37-F1
#
_entry.id   AF-R5BB37-F1
#
_cell.length_a   1.000
_cell.length_b   1.000
_cell.length_c   1.000
_cell.angle_alpha   90.00
_cell.angle_beta   90.00
_cell.angle_gamma   90.00
#
_symmetry.space_group_name_H-M   'P 1'
#
loop_
_entity.id
_entity.type
_entity.pdbx_description
1 polymer ?
#
loop_
_entity_poly.entity_id
_entity_poly.type
_entity_poly.pdbx_seq_one_letter_code
_entity_poly.pdbx_strand_id
1 'polypeptide(L)'
;MIKIEIPGRETIEIEHVVLDYNGTIALDGQLIAGAAERIRELSKLARVYVLTADTYGTVRAQCAGLGAEIRTFPRANAADCKEEIVRSLGGKAACIGNGFNDIKMFGIAELAIAVMDGEGVCAALISHADVLVRSAEEGLDLLLKPDRLRATLRT
;
A
#
# COMPACT_ATOMS: atom_id res chain seq x y z
N MET A 1 2.45 5.50 14.97
CA MET A 1 3.13 5.98 13.76
C MET A 1 4.35 5.10 13.52
N ILE A 2 4.74 4.87 12.28
CA ILE A 2 5.97 4.16 11.91
C ILE A 2 7.02 5.21 11.53
N LYS A 3 8.25 5.10 12.06
CA LYS A 3 9.37 5.98 11.71
C LYS A 3 10.51 5.16 11.10
N ILE A 4 11.07 5.66 10.00
CA ILE A 4 12.11 4.97 9.23
C ILE A 4 13.27 5.93 9.03
N GLU A 5 14.33 5.73 9.79
CA GLU A 5 15.56 6.51 9.68
C GLU A 5 16.48 5.88 8.64
N ILE A 6 16.65 6.57 7.51
CA ILE A 6 17.49 6.10 6.40
C ILE A 6 18.78 6.95 6.38
N PRO A 7 19.96 6.36 6.62
CA PRO A 7 21.23 7.07 6.51
C PRO A 7 21.38 7.77 5.16
N GLY A 8 21.73 9.06 5.19
CA GLY A 8 21.90 9.89 4.00
C GLY A 8 20.59 10.45 3.41
N ARG A 9 19.44 10.23 4.06
CA ARG A 9 18.14 10.77 3.65
C ARG A 9 17.39 11.37 4.84
N GLU A 10 16.31 12.09 4.53
CA GLU A 10 15.36 12.52 5.55
C GLU A 10 14.65 11.31 6.18
N THR A 11 14.22 11.46 7.44
CA THR A 11 13.44 10.43 8.12
C THR A 11 12.06 10.35 7.51
N ILE A 12 11.65 9.14 7.11
CA ILE A 12 10.28 8.91 6.63
C ILE A 12 9.39 8.64 7.84
N GLU A 13 8.36 9.47 8.02
CA GLU A 13 7.32 9.26 9.01
C GLU A 13 6.04 8.79 8.32
N ILE A 14 5.48 7.65 8.76
CA ILE A 14 4.26 7.09 8.20
C ILE A 14 3.16 7.05 9.28
N GLU A 15 2.09 7.80 9.03
CA GLU A 15 0.85 7.79 9.81
C GLU A 15 -0.26 7.01 9.10
N HIS A 16 -0.17 6.90 7.78
CA HIS A 16 -1.16 6.30 6.92
C HIS A 16 -0.54 5.21 6.04
N VAL A 17 -1.09 4.00 6.11
CA VAL A 17 -0.74 2.92 5.20
C VAL A 17 -1.89 2.73 4.24
N VAL A 18 -1.65 2.91 2.97
CA VAL A 18 -2.66 2.93 1.92
C VAL A 18 -2.40 1.73 1.00
N LEU A 19 -3.35 0.81 0.97
CA LEU A 19 -3.23 -0.45 0.26
C LEU A 19 -4.22 -0.43 -0.90
N ASP A 20 -3.73 -0.58 -2.13
CA ASP A 20 -4.58 -1.12 -3.18
C ASP A 20 -5.00 -2.56 -2.82
N TYR A 21 -6.10 -3.03 -3.41
CA TYR A 21 -6.68 -4.33 -3.09
C TYR A 21 -6.21 -5.47 -4.02
N ASN A 22 -6.77 -5.56 -5.23
CA ASN A 22 -6.51 -6.68 -6.15
C ASN A 22 -5.17 -6.50 -6.86
N GLY A 23 -4.38 -7.56 -6.92
CA GLY A 23 -3.00 -7.55 -7.37
C GLY A 23 -2.01 -7.02 -6.34
N THR A 24 -2.49 -6.56 -5.18
CA THR A 24 -1.67 -5.97 -4.12
C THR A 24 -1.75 -6.75 -2.81
N ILE A 25 -2.91 -6.82 -2.14
CA ILE A 25 -3.13 -7.64 -0.93
C ILE A 25 -4.15 -8.75 -1.15
N ALA A 26 -4.77 -8.79 -2.32
CA ALA A 26 -5.71 -9.79 -2.75
C ALA A 26 -5.37 -10.27 -4.16
N LEU A 27 -5.72 -11.52 -4.45
CA LEU A 27 -5.68 -12.13 -5.78
C LEU A 27 -7.09 -12.58 -6.12
N ASP A 28 -7.63 -12.12 -7.26
CA ASP A 28 -8.98 -12.46 -7.72
C ASP A 28 -10.07 -12.17 -6.66
N GLY A 29 -9.92 -11.06 -5.92
CA GLY A 29 -10.86 -10.65 -4.87
C GLY A 29 -10.74 -11.44 -3.56
N GLN A 30 -9.75 -12.32 -3.41
CA GLN A 30 -9.49 -13.04 -2.17
C GLN A 30 -8.22 -12.52 -1.51
N LEU A 31 -8.29 -12.25 -0.21
CA LEU A 31 -7.12 -11.77 0.52
C LEU A 31 -6.00 -12.82 0.50
N ILE A 32 -4.77 -12.40 0.20
CA ILE A 32 -3.61 -13.30 0.14
C ILE A 32 -3.30 -13.85 1.54
N ALA A 33 -2.83 -15.10 1.60
CA ALA A 33 -2.45 -15.74 2.83
C ALA A 33 -1.45 -14.89 3.63
N GLY A 34 -1.69 -14.73 4.93
CA GLY A 34 -0.80 -13.94 5.80
C GLY A 34 -0.92 -12.41 5.69
N ALA A 35 -1.66 -11.86 4.72
CA ALA A 35 -1.90 -10.41 4.66
C ALA A 35 -2.78 -9.93 5.82
N ALA A 36 -3.81 -10.71 6.20
CA ALA A 36 -4.72 -10.37 7.30
C ALA A 36 -4.02 -10.09 8.64
N GLU A 37 -3.08 -10.95 9.02
CA GLU A 37 -2.33 -10.81 10.26
C GLU A 37 -1.44 -9.55 10.23
N ARG A 38 -0.73 -9.33 9.12
CA ARG A 38 0.15 -8.17 8.96
C ARG A 38 -0.62 -6.86 8.97
N ILE A 39 -1.79 -6.81 8.31
CA ILE A 39 -2.66 -5.64 8.33
C ILE A 39 -3.16 -5.36 9.75
N ARG A 40 -3.49 -6.39 10.52
CA ARG A 40 -3.88 -6.23 11.93
C ARG A 40 -2.75 -5.66 12.78
N GLU A 41 -1.52 -6.14 12.59
CA GLU A 41 -0.36 -5.58 13.30
C GLU A 41 -0.05 -4.14 12.85
N LEU A 42 -0.12 -3.84 11.55
CA LEU A 42 0.06 -2.49 11.03
C LEU A 42 -1.00 -1.52 11.56
N SER A 43 -2.24 -1.97 11.72
CA SER A 43 -3.34 -1.15 12.26
C SER A 43 -3.12 -0.73 13.72
N LYS A 44 -2.21 -1.40 14.46
CA LYS A 44 -1.79 -0.96 15.79
C LYS A 44 -0.75 0.16 15.74
N LEU A 45 -0.06 0.32 14.62
CA LEU A 45 1.04 1.25 14.42
C LEU A 45 0.65 2.46 13.58
N ALA A 46 -0.28 2.33 12.63
CA ALA A 46 -0.69 3.39 11.72
C ALA A 46 -2.16 3.21 11.34
N ARG A 47 -2.78 4.23 10.74
CA ARG A 47 -4.11 4.07 10.14
C ARG A 47 -3.96 3.35 8.81
N VAL A 48 -4.62 2.21 8.67
CA VAL A 48 -4.57 1.43 7.43
C VAL A 48 -5.83 1.68 6.62
N TYR A 49 -5.67 1.95 5.33
CA TYR A 49 -6.75 2.16 4.38
C TYR A 49 -6.64 1.13 3.26
N VAL A 50 -7.77 0.53 2.88
CA VAL A 50 -7.88 -0.30 1.68
C VAL A 50 -8.66 0.47 0.62
N LEU A 51 -8.00 0.78 -0.49
CA LEU A 51 -8.53 1.53 -1.61
C LEU A 51 -8.91 0.56 -2.73
N THR A 52 -10.17 0.58 -3.16
CA THR A 52 -10.59 -0.31 -4.25
C THR A 52 -11.82 0.18 -4.98
N ALA A 53 -11.92 -0.18 -6.25
CA ALA A 53 -13.18 -0.07 -6.99
C ALA A 53 -14.17 -1.22 -6.68
N ASP A 54 -13.81 -2.11 -5.76
CA ASP A 54 -14.56 -3.29 -5.30
C ASP A 54 -15.12 -4.14 -6.44
N THR A 55 -14.26 -4.43 -7.42
CA THR A 55 -14.62 -5.10 -8.68
C THR A 55 -15.38 -6.41 -8.45
N TYR A 56 -15.03 -7.16 -7.40
CA TYR A 56 -15.61 -8.46 -7.06
C TYR A 56 -16.66 -8.40 -5.94
N GLY A 57 -16.85 -7.26 -5.29
CA GLY A 57 -17.81 -7.11 -4.19
C GLY A 57 -17.41 -7.81 -2.89
N THR A 58 -16.14 -8.23 -2.75
CA THR A 58 -15.67 -9.09 -1.66
C THR A 58 -14.95 -8.32 -0.55
N VAL A 59 -14.52 -7.08 -0.80
CA VAL A 59 -13.55 -6.38 0.06
C VAL A 59 -14.06 -6.25 1.50
N ARG A 60 -15.36 -5.97 1.69
CA ARG A 60 -15.94 -5.78 3.03
C ARG A 60 -15.92 -7.05 3.86
N ALA A 61 -16.18 -8.20 3.24
CA ALA A 61 -16.15 -9.49 3.92
C ALA A 61 -14.70 -9.92 4.21
N GLN A 62 -13.82 -9.76 3.23
CA GLN A 62 -12.41 -10.18 3.32
C GLN A 62 -11.59 -9.32 4.31
N CYS A 63 -11.91 -8.03 4.41
CA CYS A 63 -11.23 -7.10 5.31
C CYS A 63 -11.94 -6.90 6.65
N ALA A 64 -13.00 -7.67 6.93
CA ALA A 64 -13.71 -7.59 8.20
C ALA A 64 -12.77 -7.91 9.38
N GLY A 65 -12.78 -7.05 10.40
CA GLY A 65 -11.99 -7.26 11.62
C GLY A 65 -10.48 -7.04 11.46
N LEU A 66 -10.00 -6.56 10.31
CA LEU A 66 -8.56 -6.28 10.13
C LEU A 66 -8.09 -4.99 10.80
N GLY A 67 -9.00 -4.10 11.19
CA GLY A 67 -8.67 -2.76 11.69
C GLY A 67 -8.39 -1.74 10.58
N ALA A 68 -8.48 -2.15 9.31
CA ALA A 68 -8.34 -1.28 8.16
C ALA A 68 -9.67 -0.59 7.79
N GLU A 69 -9.58 0.66 7.36
CA GLU A 69 -10.69 1.43 6.83
C GLU A 69 -10.83 1.21 5.32
N ILE A 70 -12.01 0.81 4.87
CA ILE A 70 -12.27 0.52 3.46
C ILE A 70 -12.83 1.77 2.77
N ARG A 71 -12.13 2.27 1.75
CA ARG A 71 -12.56 3.39 0.92
C ARG A 71 -12.81 2.88 -0.50
N THR A 72 -14.08 2.79 -0.86
CA THR A 72 -14.50 2.35 -2.19
C THR A 72 -14.79 3.54 -3.11
N PHE A 73 -14.49 3.42 -4.39
CA PHE A 73 -14.79 4.42 -5.42
C PHE A 73 -15.30 3.77 -6.71
N PRO A 74 -15.93 4.53 -7.62
CA PRO A 74 -16.31 4.03 -8.93
C PRO A 74 -15.09 3.52 -9.72
N ARG A 75 -15.28 2.55 -10.62
CA ARG A 75 -14.19 2.07 -11.51
C ARG A 75 -13.65 3.17 -12.42
N ALA A 76 -14.52 4.07 -12.87
CA ALA A 76 -14.11 5.23 -13.66
C ALA A 76 -13.26 6.17 -12.80
N ASN A 77 -12.15 6.66 -13.35
CA ASN A 77 -11.24 7.61 -12.70
C ASN A 77 -10.61 7.08 -11.39
N ALA A 78 -10.42 5.76 -11.27
CA ALA A 78 -9.82 5.14 -10.08
C ALA A 78 -8.49 5.78 -9.65
N ALA A 79 -7.66 6.20 -10.62
CA ALA A 79 -6.38 6.85 -10.34
C ALA A 79 -6.55 8.22 -9.65
N ASP A 80 -7.51 9.03 -10.13
CA ASP A 80 -7.81 10.33 -9.55
C ASP A 80 -8.43 10.18 -8.15
N CYS A 81 -9.35 9.23 -7.98
CA CYS A 81 -9.93 8.96 -6.67
C CYS A 81 -8.89 8.51 -5.65
N LYS A 82 -7.95 7.62 -6.03
CA LYS A 82 -6.86 7.20 -5.16
C LYS A 82 -5.97 8.38 -4.76
N GLU A 83 -5.60 9.22 -5.72
CA GLU A 83 -4.82 10.44 -5.48
C GLU A 83 -5.53 11.40 -4.51
N GLU A 84 -6.81 11.69 -4.76
CA GLU A 84 -7.61 12.59 -3.92
C GLU A 84 -7.74 12.05 -2.49
N ILE A 85 -7.95 10.74 -2.33
CA ILE A 85 -8.00 10.10 -1.01
C ILE A 85 -6.66 10.29 -0.30
N VAL A 86 -5.54 9.90 -0.91
CA VAL A 86 -4.21 10.01 -0.28
C VAL A 86 -3.86 11.46 0.05
N ARG A 87 -4.17 12.40 -0.85
CA ARG A 87 -3.99 13.84 -0.62
C ARG A 87 -4.80 14.33 0.58
N SER A 88 -6.02 13.85 0.74
CA SER A 88 -6.89 14.23 1.87
C SER A 88 -6.38 13.75 3.22
N LEU A 89 -5.46 12.77 3.25
CA LEU A 89 -4.84 12.28 4.48
C LEU A 89 -3.79 13.26 5.05
N GLY A 90 -3.31 14.22 4.25
CA GLY A 90 -2.41 15.28 4.72
C GLY A 90 -0.93 14.92 4.78
N GLY A 91 -0.50 13.90 4.02
CA GLY A 91 0.88 13.41 3.96
C GLY A 91 1.16 12.24 4.90
N LYS A 92 2.43 11.87 5.04
CA LYS A 92 2.91 10.72 5.83
C LYS A 92 2.26 9.39 5.43
N ALA A 93 2.08 9.20 4.13
CA ALA A 93 1.44 8.04 3.52
C ALA A 93 2.49 7.09 2.93
N ALA A 94 2.37 5.81 3.31
CA ALA A 94 3.00 4.71 2.59
C ALA A 94 1.94 4.08 1.68
N CYS A 95 2.16 4.13 0.37
CA CYS A 95 1.27 3.57 -0.64
C CYS A 95 1.84 2.23 -1.15
N ILE A 96 1.00 1.20 -1.16
CA ILE A 96 1.35 -0.13 -1.69
C ILE A 96 0.36 -0.46 -2.82
N GLY A 97 0.86 -0.85 -3.98
CA GLY A 97 0.05 -1.06 -5.17
C GLY A 97 0.76 -1.84 -6.27
N ASN A 98 0.03 -2.26 -7.29
CA ASN A 98 0.57 -2.96 -8.46
C ASN A 98 0.09 -2.37 -9.81
N GLY A 99 -0.97 -1.57 -9.80
CA GLY A 99 -1.72 -1.20 -11.01
C GLY A 99 -1.36 0.15 -11.61
N PHE A 100 -1.79 0.37 -12.86
CA PHE A 100 -1.68 1.69 -13.52
C PHE A 100 -2.42 2.79 -12.74
N ASN A 101 -3.52 2.44 -12.08
CA ASN A 101 -4.30 3.37 -11.27
C ASN A 101 -3.60 3.81 -9.99
N ASP A 102 -2.45 3.22 -9.62
CA ASP A 102 -1.68 3.59 -8.44
C ASP A 102 -0.65 4.70 -8.69
N ILE A 103 -0.33 4.99 -9.96
CA ILE A 103 0.74 5.91 -10.35
C ILE A 103 0.59 7.28 -9.68
N LYS A 104 -0.64 7.83 -9.67
CA LYS A 104 -0.89 9.15 -9.10
C LYS A 104 -0.75 9.19 -7.58
N MET A 105 -1.24 8.17 -6.88
CA MET A 105 -1.09 8.10 -5.43
C MET A 105 0.37 7.81 -5.01
N PHE A 106 1.13 7.07 -5.82
CA PHE A 106 2.57 6.88 -5.60
C PHE A 106 3.34 8.19 -5.71
N GLY A 107 3.00 9.04 -6.69
CA GLY A 107 3.69 10.32 -6.90
C GLY A 107 3.54 11.35 -5.77
N ILE A 108 2.62 11.13 -4.82
CA ILE A 108 2.41 12.01 -3.66
C ILE A 108 2.66 11.31 -2.32
N ALA A 109 3.11 10.06 -2.33
CA ALA A 109 3.42 9.29 -1.13
C ALA A 109 4.85 9.55 -0.66
N GLU A 110 5.08 9.50 0.66
CA GLU A 110 6.42 9.54 1.24
C GLU A 110 7.16 8.20 1.11
N LEU A 111 6.40 7.12 0.88
CA LEU A 111 6.96 5.81 0.56
C LEU A 111 6.02 5.06 -0.39
N ALA A 112 6.52 4.69 -1.56
CA ALA A 112 5.80 3.95 -2.58
C ALA A 112 6.39 2.54 -2.78
N ILE A 113 5.58 1.50 -2.56
CA ILE A 113 6.01 0.09 -2.67
C ILE A 113 5.21 -0.62 -3.76
N ALA A 114 5.89 -1.03 -4.83
CA ALA A 114 5.26 -1.80 -5.92
C ALA A 114 5.30 -3.31 -5.63
N VAL A 115 4.15 -3.98 -5.75
CA VAL A 115 4.01 -5.42 -5.58
C VAL A 115 4.00 -6.12 -6.94
N MET A 116 4.89 -7.11 -7.12
CA MET A 116 5.05 -7.90 -8.35
C MET A 116 4.51 -9.32 -8.21
N ASP A 117 3.31 -9.45 -7.66
CA ASP A 117 2.68 -10.73 -7.29
C ASP A 117 1.80 -11.29 -8.43
N GLY A 118 0.90 -12.24 -8.13
CA GLY A 118 0.18 -13.09 -9.08
C GLY A 118 -0.65 -12.40 -10.17
N GLU A 119 -1.10 -11.15 -9.99
CA GLU A 119 -1.79 -10.38 -11.06
C GLU A 119 -0.81 -9.58 -11.94
N GLY A 120 0.49 -9.66 -11.65
CA GLY A 120 1.54 -8.87 -12.28
C GLY A 120 1.60 -7.44 -11.74
N VAL A 121 2.57 -6.68 -12.26
CA VAL A 121 2.74 -5.26 -11.98
C VAL A 121 2.65 -4.46 -13.28
N CYS A 122 2.02 -3.29 -13.23
CA CYS A 122 2.07 -2.37 -14.35
C CYS A 122 3.50 -1.85 -14.54
N ALA A 123 4.11 -2.12 -15.70
CA ALA A 123 5.47 -1.67 -16.00
C ALA A 123 5.64 -0.15 -15.83
N ALA A 124 4.60 0.64 -16.13
CA ALA A 124 4.63 2.09 -15.96
C ALA A 124 4.61 2.52 -14.48
N LEU A 125 4.11 1.70 -13.55
CA LEU A 125 4.13 2.01 -12.11
C LEU A 125 5.55 1.92 -11.53
N ILE A 126 6.39 1.04 -12.08
CA ILE A 126 7.72 0.73 -11.53
C ILE A 126 8.59 1.98 -11.37
N SER A 127 8.57 2.90 -12.34
CA SER A 127 9.36 4.14 -12.28
C SER A 127 8.88 5.14 -11.22
N HIS A 128 7.75 4.88 -10.57
CA HIS A 128 7.18 5.71 -9.50
C HIS A 128 7.33 5.06 -8.11
N ALA A 129 7.90 3.86 -8.02
CA ALA A 129 8.07 3.16 -6.75
C ALA A 129 9.46 3.42 -6.14
N ASP A 130 9.54 3.51 -4.82
CA ASP A 130 10.80 3.54 -4.09
C ASP A 130 11.39 2.14 -3.93
N VAL A 131 10.52 1.14 -3.73
CA VAL A 131 10.90 -0.27 -3.53
C VAL A 131 9.96 -1.18 -4.31
N LEU A 132 10.52 -2.19 -4.95
CA LEU A 132 9.77 -3.27 -5.58
C LEU A 132 9.87 -4.53 -4.71
N VAL A 133 8.75 -5.20 -4.49
CA VAL A 133 8.68 -6.46 -3.75
C VAL A 133 8.02 -7.55 -4.59
N ARG A 134 8.31 -8.81 -4.27
CA ARG A 134 7.80 -9.96 -5.02
C ARG A 134 6.40 -10.37 -4.59
N SER A 135 6.00 -10.01 -3.38
CA SER A 135 4.69 -10.38 -2.83
C SER A 135 4.13 -9.34 -1.86
N ALA A 136 2.83 -9.45 -1.60
CA ALA A 136 2.12 -8.63 -0.61
C ALA A 136 2.77 -8.70 0.79
N GLU A 137 3.12 -9.91 1.23
CA GLU A 137 3.70 -10.15 2.55
C GLU A 137 5.04 -9.45 2.72
N GLU A 138 5.87 -9.43 1.67
CA GLU A 138 7.13 -8.70 1.67
C GLU A 138 6.90 -7.20 1.83
N GLY A 139 5.96 -6.62 1.06
CA GLY A 139 5.63 -5.19 1.12
C GLY A 139 5.10 -4.77 2.49
N LEU A 140 4.18 -5.54 3.06
CA LEU A 140 3.65 -5.29 4.41
C LEU A 140 4.73 -5.48 5.49
N ASP A 141 5.60 -6.49 5.34
CA ASP A 141 6.71 -6.73 6.25
C ASP A 141 7.73 -5.58 6.26
N LEU A 142 7.92 -4.85 5.15
CA LEU A 142 8.84 -3.70 5.12
C LEU A 142 8.41 -2.62 6.11
N LEU A 143 7.11 -2.44 6.30
CA LEU A 143 6.54 -1.47 7.25
C LEU A 143 6.58 -2.00 8.70
N LEU A 144 6.44 -3.32 8.90
CA LEU A 144 6.56 -3.97 10.21
C LEU A 144 8.02 -4.12 10.67
N LYS A 145 8.96 -4.17 9.73
CA LYS A 145 10.39 -4.35 9.96
C LYS A 145 11.20 -3.25 9.24
N PRO A 146 11.12 -1.98 9.70
CA PRO A 146 11.72 -0.81 9.05
C PRO A 146 13.21 -0.92 8.74
N ASP A 147 13.96 -1.73 9.50
CA ASP A 147 15.38 -2.00 9.26
C ASP A 147 15.67 -2.56 7.85
N ARG A 148 14.69 -3.25 7.24
CA ARG A 148 14.78 -3.72 5.85
C ARG A 148 14.78 -2.54 4.87
N LEU A 149 13.89 -1.56 5.06
CA LEU A 149 13.85 -0.33 4.26
C LEU A 149 15.12 0.49 4.45
N ARG A 150 15.61 0.60 5.69
CA ARG A 150 16.90 1.24 5.98
C ARG A 150 18.04 0.61 5.19
N ALA A 151 18.10 -0.72 5.12
CA ALA A 151 19.15 -1.41 4.38
C ALA A 151 19.04 -1.23 2.85
N THR A 152 17.81 -1.18 2.32
CA THR A 152 17.53 -1.04 0.88
C THR A 152 17.73 0.40 0.37
N LEU A 153 17.35 1.41 1.15
CA LEU A 153 17.27 2.80 0.69
C LEU A 153 18.45 3.68 1.15
N ARG A 154 19.33 3.18 2.03
CA ARG A 154 20.55 3.90 2.44
C ARG A 154 21.45 4.19 1.24
N THR A 155 22.12 5.33 1.30
CA THR A 155 23.20 5.70 0.36
C THR A 155 24.56 5.23 0.86
#